data_AF-V7PJR0-F1
#
_entry.id   AF-V7PJR0-F1
#
_cell.length_a   1.000
_cell.length_b   1.000
_cell.length_c   1.000
_cell.angle_alpha   90.00
_cell.angle_beta   90.00
_cell.angle_gamma   90.00
#
_symmetry.space_group_name_H-M   'P 1'
#
loop_
_entity.id
_entity.type
_entity.pdbx_description
1 polymer ?
#
loop_
_entity_poly.entity_id
_entity_poly.type
_entity_poly.pdbx_seq_one_letter_code
_entity_poly.pdbx_strand_id
1 'polypeptide(L)'
;CESINTIDKYFDDDPNSSEEYSSRNKLNTYCHDNTCSSDEEKITSGFIMLLNKLDEDGLESDKIGEYASLWLSYKLNQKKENGITKLNDFYTNRIGTNNFYKGKISNNINMDVIEEKIRSIDIDIKDISNFYDAFKSLCNIKWTMYLNLKKL
;
A
#
# COMPACT_ATOMS: atom_id res chain seq x y z
N CYS A 1 -6.02 2.49 -9.18
CA CYS A 1 -5.36 1.48 -10.05
C CYS A 1 -3.98 1.95 -10.49
N GLU A 2 -3.84 3.11 -11.15
CA GLU A 2 -2.53 3.65 -11.55
C GLU A 2 -1.57 3.83 -10.36
N SER A 3 -2.05 4.43 -9.29
CA SER A 3 -1.28 4.62 -8.05
C SER A 3 -0.84 3.29 -7.44
N ILE A 4 -1.75 2.32 -7.32
CA ILE A 4 -1.44 0.95 -6.88
C ILE A 4 -0.39 0.28 -7.78
N ASN A 5 -0.56 0.36 -9.11
CA ASN A 5 0.41 -0.18 -10.06
C ASN A 5 1.79 0.49 -9.93
N THR A 6 1.80 1.80 -9.67
CA THR A 6 3.04 2.57 -9.46
C THR A 6 3.75 2.14 -8.19
N ILE A 7 3.02 1.98 -7.09
CA ILE A 7 3.58 1.50 -5.82
C ILE A 7 4.08 0.07 -5.97
N ASP A 8 3.33 -0.83 -6.61
CA ASP A 8 3.72 -2.23 -6.79
C ASP A 8 5.06 -2.38 -7.52
N LYS A 9 5.37 -1.52 -8.50
CA LYS A 9 6.67 -1.51 -9.19
C LYS A 9 7.87 -1.30 -8.27
N TYR A 10 7.67 -0.64 -7.12
CA TYR A 10 8.74 -0.47 -6.14
C TYR A 10 9.06 -1.74 -5.34
N PHE A 11 8.23 -2.78 -5.49
CA PHE A 11 8.38 -4.09 -4.88
C PHE A 11 8.71 -5.20 -5.89
N ASP A 12 8.86 -4.86 -7.18
CA ASP A 12 9.28 -5.82 -8.20
C ASP A 12 10.80 -6.05 -8.07
N ASP A 13 11.19 -7.26 -7.66
CA ASP A 13 12.58 -7.69 -7.47
C ASP A 13 13.25 -8.01 -8.84
N ASP A 14 13.38 -7.03 -9.75
CA ASP A 14 14.27 -7.17 -10.92
C ASP A 14 15.65 -6.56 -10.60
N PRO A 15 16.65 -7.38 -10.22
CA PRO A 15 17.99 -6.93 -9.84
C PRO A 15 18.81 -6.33 -10.98
N ASN A 16 18.32 -6.34 -12.23
CA ASN A 16 19.04 -5.83 -13.40
C ASN A 16 18.50 -4.49 -13.94
N SER A 17 17.51 -3.88 -13.30
CA SER A 17 16.97 -2.59 -13.77
C SER A 17 17.66 -1.40 -13.08
N SER A 18 18.10 -0.40 -13.85
CA SER A 18 18.55 0.89 -13.30
C SER A 18 17.41 1.65 -12.57
N GLU A 19 16.17 1.22 -12.80
CA GLU A 19 14.96 1.66 -12.09
C GLU A 19 14.94 1.21 -10.62
N GLU A 20 15.67 0.15 -10.25
CA GLU A 20 15.73 -0.42 -8.91
C GLU A 20 16.34 0.58 -7.88
N TYR A 21 17.38 1.34 -8.27
CA TYR A 21 18.00 2.36 -7.41
C TYR A 21 17.08 3.56 -7.15
N SER A 22 16.32 4.01 -8.15
CA SER A 22 15.36 5.12 -7.99
C SER A 22 14.14 4.69 -7.16
N SER A 23 13.70 3.45 -7.36
CA SER A 23 12.58 2.80 -6.68
C SER A 23 12.82 2.59 -5.18
N ARG A 24 13.97 2.00 -4.82
CA ARG A 24 14.39 1.85 -3.42
C ARG A 24 14.49 3.19 -2.70
N ASN A 25 15.02 4.22 -3.38
CA ASN A 25 15.18 5.56 -2.80
C ASN A 25 13.83 6.21 -2.45
N LYS A 26 12.79 5.97 -3.25
CA LYS A 26 11.44 6.51 -3.01
C LYS A 26 10.76 5.84 -1.81
N LEU A 27 10.77 4.51 -1.71
CA LEU A 27 10.26 3.82 -0.53
C LEU A 27 11.05 4.23 0.72
N ASN A 28 12.37 4.29 0.61
CA ASN A 28 13.23 4.68 1.72
C ASN A 28 12.88 6.04 2.33
N THR A 29 12.35 6.99 1.57
CA THR A 29 11.95 8.33 2.06
C THR A 29 10.93 8.30 3.22
N TYR A 30 10.16 7.21 3.31
CA TYR A 30 9.16 6.99 4.35
C TYR A 30 9.68 6.17 5.55
N CYS A 31 10.96 5.76 5.53
CA CYS A 31 11.61 5.01 6.60
C CYS A 31 12.55 5.90 7.42
N HIS A 32 12.86 5.45 8.64
CA HIS A 32 13.87 6.10 9.48
C HIS A 32 15.22 6.14 8.75
N ASP A 33 15.94 7.25 8.90
CA ASP A 33 17.24 7.51 8.25
C ASP A 33 17.25 7.25 6.73
N ASN A 34 16.08 7.38 6.11
CA ASN A 34 15.84 7.04 4.71
C ASN A 34 16.33 5.63 4.33
N THR A 35 16.14 4.65 5.21
CA THR A 35 16.56 3.27 4.98
C THR A 35 15.53 2.30 5.57
N CYS A 36 14.87 1.52 4.71
CA CYS A 36 14.01 0.42 5.17
C CYS A 36 14.84 -0.86 5.27
N SER A 37 15.09 -1.32 6.50
CA SER A 37 15.97 -2.46 6.80
C SER A 37 15.23 -3.80 6.80
N SER A 38 13.92 -3.79 7.01
CA SER A 38 13.08 -4.99 6.99
C SER A 38 11.97 -4.92 5.94
N ASP A 39 11.41 -6.08 5.58
CA ASP A 39 10.27 -6.14 4.66
C ASP A 39 9.02 -5.48 5.26
N GLU A 40 8.85 -5.53 6.58
CA GLU A 40 7.77 -4.83 7.27
C GLU A 40 7.91 -3.31 7.18
N GLU A 41 9.13 -2.78 7.28
CA GLU A 41 9.40 -1.35 7.08
C GLU A 41 9.16 -0.93 5.63
N LYS A 42 9.57 -1.75 4.65
CA LYS A 42 9.27 -1.51 3.22
C LYS A 42 7.77 -1.51 2.95
N ILE A 43 7.03 -2.47 3.50
CA ILE A 43 5.57 -2.55 3.38
C ILE A 43 4.92 -1.32 4.04
N THR A 44 5.37 -0.93 5.23
CA THR A 44 4.88 0.26 5.94
C THR A 44 5.13 1.53 5.13
N SER A 45 6.33 1.66 4.57
CA SER A 45 6.69 2.75 3.68
C SER A 45 5.79 2.81 2.44
N GLY A 46 5.63 1.68 1.74
CA GLY A 46 4.78 1.59 0.55
C GLY A 46 3.31 1.89 0.86
N PHE A 47 2.84 1.49 2.04
CA PHE A 47 1.50 1.82 2.52
C PHE A 47 1.33 3.33 2.70
N ILE A 48 2.25 4.00 3.38
CA ILE A 48 2.21 5.47 3.57
C ILE A 48 2.29 6.20 2.23
N MET A 49 3.18 5.74 1.34
CA MET A 49 3.31 6.29 0.00
C MET A 49 2.00 6.14 -0.80
N LEU A 50 1.32 5.00 -0.67
CA LEU A 50 0.02 4.77 -1.29
C LEU A 50 -1.06 5.69 -0.72
N LEU A 51 -1.13 5.86 0.61
CA LEU A 51 -2.07 6.77 1.26
C LEU A 51 -1.94 8.19 0.69
N ASN A 52 -0.71 8.72 0.69
CA ASN A 52 -0.43 10.05 0.18
C ASN A 52 -0.75 10.16 -1.31
N LYS A 53 -0.47 9.12 -2.09
CA LYS A 53 -0.75 9.15 -3.53
C LYS A 53 -2.25 9.16 -3.84
N LEU A 54 -3.04 8.41 -3.08
CA LEU A 54 -4.49 8.40 -3.23
C LEU A 54 -5.13 9.73 -2.79
N ASP A 55 -4.56 10.40 -1.78
CA ASP A 55 -4.93 11.76 -1.40
C ASP A 55 -4.60 12.78 -2.51
N GLU A 56 -3.42 12.70 -3.13
CA GLU A 56 -3.06 13.50 -4.31
C GLU A 56 -4.02 13.27 -5.50
N ASP A 57 -4.54 12.05 -5.65
CA ASP A 57 -5.54 11.70 -6.66
C ASP A 57 -6.95 12.24 -6.31
N GLY A 58 -7.11 12.89 -5.16
CA GLY A 58 -8.35 13.52 -4.69
C GLY A 58 -9.35 12.56 -4.06
N LEU A 59 -8.90 11.40 -3.58
CA LEU A 59 -9.78 10.45 -2.88
C LEU A 59 -10.03 10.90 -1.45
N GLU A 60 -11.27 10.73 -0.98
CA GLU A 60 -11.61 10.94 0.42
C GLU A 60 -11.05 9.82 1.31
N SER A 61 -10.81 10.12 2.59
CA SER A 61 -10.16 9.19 3.53
C SER A 61 -10.88 7.83 3.65
N ASP A 62 -12.21 7.80 3.50
CA ASP A 62 -12.99 6.54 3.46
C ASP A 62 -12.52 5.61 2.34
N LYS A 63 -12.38 6.15 1.12
CA LYS A 63 -11.91 5.40 -0.06
C LYS A 63 -10.43 5.09 -0.02
N ILE A 64 -9.62 6.01 0.51
CA ILE A 64 -8.21 5.76 0.77
C ILE A 64 -8.08 4.53 1.70
N GLY A 65 -8.83 4.50 2.80
CA GLY A 65 -8.81 3.38 3.76
C GLY A 65 -9.22 2.05 3.13
N GLU A 66 -10.26 2.03 2.30
CA GLU A 66 -10.69 0.84 1.56
C GLU A 66 -9.60 0.31 0.62
N TYR A 67 -9.04 1.14 -0.25
CA TYR A 67 -8.04 0.67 -1.22
C TYR A 67 -6.70 0.33 -0.57
N ALA A 68 -6.27 1.12 0.42
CA ALA A 68 -5.00 0.90 1.09
C ALA A 68 -5.03 -0.33 1.99
N SER A 69 -6.16 -0.62 2.66
CA SER A 69 -6.31 -1.85 3.48
C SER A 69 -6.28 -3.12 2.64
N LEU A 70 -6.90 -3.11 1.45
CA LEU A 70 -6.82 -4.20 0.48
C LEU A 70 -5.38 -4.45 0.04
N TRP A 71 -4.67 -3.39 -0.36
CA TRP A 71 -3.27 -3.47 -0.78
C TRP A 71 -2.36 -3.97 0.35
N LEU A 72 -2.53 -3.44 1.57
CA LEU A 72 -1.72 -3.83 2.73
C LEU A 72 -1.92 -5.30 3.08
N SER A 73 -3.18 -5.78 3.08
CA SER A 73 -3.50 -7.19 3.32
C SER A 73 -2.80 -8.09 2.30
N TYR A 74 -2.88 -7.74 1.02
CA TYR A 74 -2.18 -8.49 -0.03
C TYR A 74 -0.67 -8.59 0.21
N LYS A 75 0.00 -7.45 0.48
CA LYS A 75 1.46 -7.44 0.72
C LYS A 75 1.86 -8.22 1.96
N LEU A 76 1.09 -8.16 3.03
CA LEU A 76 1.33 -8.95 4.23
C LEU A 76 1.15 -10.45 3.96
N ASN A 77 0.13 -10.85 3.18
CA ASN A 77 -0.08 -12.25 2.79
C ASN A 77 1.06 -12.83 1.95
N GLN A 78 1.81 -11.99 1.23
CA GLN A 78 3.01 -12.43 0.49
C GLN A 78 4.19 -12.73 1.43
N LYS A 79 4.21 -12.18 2.64
CA LYS A 79 5.27 -12.35 3.65
C LYS A 79 4.80 -13.25 4.80
N LYS A 80 4.38 -14.47 4.45
CA LYS A 80 3.77 -15.45 5.38
C LYS A 80 4.66 -15.82 6.56
N GLU A 81 5.97 -15.68 6.43
CA GLU A 81 6.96 -15.94 7.48
C GLU A 81 6.78 -15.05 8.73
N ASN A 82 6.09 -13.91 8.61
CA ASN A 82 5.83 -13.00 9.73
C ASN A 82 4.65 -13.44 10.61
N GLY A 83 3.89 -14.48 10.21
CA GLY A 83 2.80 -15.05 11.02
C GLY A 83 1.58 -14.12 11.24
N ILE A 84 1.52 -13.00 10.53
CA ILE A 84 0.44 -12.01 10.65
C ILE A 84 -0.80 -12.54 9.93
N THR A 85 -1.88 -12.73 10.68
CA THR A 85 -3.17 -13.18 10.14
C THR A 85 -4.23 -12.08 10.13
N LYS A 86 -4.05 -11.04 10.96
CA LYS A 86 -4.97 -9.92 11.11
C LYS A 86 -4.33 -8.60 10.71
N LEU A 87 -5.01 -7.87 9.82
CA LEU A 87 -4.55 -6.58 9.31
C LEU A 87 -4.38 -5.55 10.44
N ASN A 88 -5.35 -5.53 11.36
CA ASN A 88 -5.35 -4.59 12.48
C ASN A 88 -4.14 -4.76 13.39
N ASP A 89 -3.72 -6.00 13.66
CA ASP A 89 -2.57 -6.27 14.54
C ASP A 89 -1.29 -5.69 13.97
N PHE A 90 -1.07 -5.80 12.66
CA PHE A 90 0.07 -5.14 12.00
C PHE A 90 -0.05 -3.63 12.07
N TYR A 91 -1.22 -3.07 11.70
CA TYR A 91 -1.41 -1.63 11.64
C TYR A 91 -1.20 -0.96 13.00
N THR A 92 -1.85 -1.44 14.06
CA THR A 92 -1.72 -0.87 15.40
C THR A 92 -0.27 -0.90 15.91
N ASN A 93 0.43 -2.02 15.71
CA ASN A 93 1.78 -2.21 16.23
C ASN A 93 2.87 -1.48 15.43
N ARG A 94 2.68 -1.27 14.12
CA ARG A 94 3.69 -0.65 13.26
C ARG A 94 3.42 0.81 12.92
N ILE A 95 2.15 1.18 12.72
CA ILE A 95 1.76 2.50 12.19
C ILE A 95 0.97 3.28 13.24
N GLY A 96 -0.07 2.69 13.80
CA GLY A 96 -1.00 3.34 14.73
C GLY A 96 -0.35 3.83 16.02
N THR A 97 0.78 3.26 16.43
CA THR A 97 1.52 3.68 17.63
C THR A 97 2.82 4.44 17.33
N ASN A 98 3.20 4.55 16.05
CA ASN A 98 4.48 5.13 15.65
C ASN A 98 4.32 6.56 15.11
N ASN A 99 4.72 7.55 15.91
CA ASN A 99 4.63 8.96 15.56
C ASN A 99 5.45 9.36 14.33
N PHE A 100 6.57 8.67 14.06
CA PHE A 100 7.36 8.94 12.87
C PHE A 100 6.57 8.63 11.61
N TYR A 101 5.96 7.45 11.54
CA TYR A 101 5.15 7.06 10.38
C TYR A 101 3.90 7.92 10.23
N LYS A 102 3.22 8.24 11.34
CA LYS A 102 2.09 9.19 11.31
C LYS A 102 2.50 10.55 10.74
N GLY A 103 3.67 11.06 11.13
CA GLY A 103 4.20 12.34 10.64
C GLY A 103 4.59 12.35 9.15
N LYS A 104 4.55 11.21 8.46
CA LYS A 104 4.82 11.09 7.02
C LYS A 104 3.55 11.02 6.16
N ILE A 105 2.38 10.94 6.80
CA ILE A 105 1.08 10.86 6.13
C ILE A 105 0.56 12.28 5.90
N SER A 106 -0.09 12.52 4.76
CA SER A 106 -0.72 13.79 4.42
C SER A 106 -1.69 14.24 5.52
N ASN A 107 -1.62 15.52 5.91
CA ASN A 107 -2.52 16.11 6.91
C ASN A 107 -3.98 16.17 6.46
N ASN A 108 -4.26 15.98 5.17
CA ASN A 108 -5.63 15.94 4.64
C ASN A 108 -6.31 14.58 4.90
N ILE A 109 -5.52 13.54 5.20
CA ILE A 109 -6.03 12.21 5.47
C ILE A 109 -6.47 12.14 6.93
N ASN A 110 -7.75 11.86 7.15
CA ASN A 110 -8.25 11.55 8.47
C ASN A 110 -7.82 10.14 8.87
N MET A 111 -6.78 10.05 9.69
CA MET A 111 -6.22 8.78 10.17
C MET A 111 -7.19 7.96 11.01
N ASP A 112 -8.13 8.60 11.72
CA ASP A 112 -9.13 7.88 12.51
C ASP A 112 -10.06 7.06 11.60
N VAL A 113 -10.38 7.60 10.41
CA VAL A 113 -11.17 6.88 9.38
C VAL A 113 -10.39 5.69 8.82
N ILE A 114 -9.08 5.84 8.59
CA ILE A 114 -8.22 4.75 8.12
C ILE A 114 -8.14 3.64 9.18
N GLU A 115 -7.93 4.01 10.43
CA GLU A 115 -7.89 3.08 11.56
C GLU A 115 -9.23 2.35 11.72
N GLU A 116 -10.35 3.07 11.66
CA GLU A 116 -11.69 2.48 11.74
C GLU A 116 -11.92 1.45 10.63
N LYS A 117 -11.56 1.79 9.37
CA LYS A 117 -11.66 0.85 8.24
C LYS A 117 -10.84 -0.40 8.49
N ILE A 118 -9.58 -0.27 8.90
CA ILE A 118 -8.72 -1.41 9.17
C ILE A 118 -9.25 -2.26 10.32
N ARG A 119 -9.75 -1.65 11.40
CA ARG A 119 -10.36 -2.34 12.54
C ARG A 119 -11.66 -3.06 12.17
N SER A 120 -12.43 -2.51 11.23
CA SER A 120 -13.68 -3.11 10.77
C SER A 120 -13.48 -4.38 9.93
N ILE A 121 -12.27 -4.61 9.43
CA ILE A 121 -11.91 -5.79 8.64
C ILE A 121 -11.52 -6.93 9.59
N ASP A 122 -12.51 -7.72 10.01
CA ASP A 122 -12.34 -8.96 10.78
C ASP A 122 -12.36 -10.20 9.86
N ILE A 123 -11.62 -10.11 8.76
CA ILE A 123 -11.44 -11.20 7.78
C ILE A 123 -9.95 -11.55 7.78
N ASP A 124 -9.63 -12.84 7.61
CA ASP A 124 -8.24 -13.27 7.50
C ASP A 124 -7.56 -12.57 6.30
N ILE A 125 -6.34 -12.10 6.53
CA ILE A 125 -5.51 -11.45 5.50
C ILE A 125 -5.45 -12.28 4.20
N LYS A 126 -5.43 -13.61 4.31
CA LYS A 126 -5.43 -14.52 3.15
C LYS A 126 -6.67 -14.36 2.28
N ASP A 127 -7.84 -14.23 2.90
CA ASP A 127 -9.10 -14.11 2.16
C ASP A 127 -9.21 -12.74 1.49
N ILE A 128 -8.76 -11.68 2.17
CA ILE A 128 -8.68 -10.33 1.59
C ILE A 128 -7.68 -10.30 0.44
N SER A 129 -6.54 -10.98 0.58
CA SER A 129 -5.54 -11.10 -0.48
C SER A 129 -6.10 -11.78 -1.74
N ASN A 130 -6.93 -12.81 -1.59
CA ASN A 130 -7.60 -13.43 -2.74
C ASN A 130 -8.55 -12.45 -3.44
N PHE A 131 -9.26 -11.62 -2.67
CA PHE A 131 -10.10 -10.56 -3.23
C PHE A 131 -9.25 -9.48 -3.94
N TYR A 132 -8.07 -9.16 -3.39
CA TYR A 132 -7.15 -8.22 -4.03
C TYR A 132 -6.70 -8.70 -5.40
N ASP A 133 -6.43 -10.00 -5.60
CA ASP A 133 -6.05 -10.53 -6.93
C ASP A 133 -7.15 -10.30 -7.98
N ALA A 134 -8.41 -10.51 -7.60
CA ALA A 134 -9.56 -10.21 -8.45
C ALA A 134 -9.67 -8.70 -8.74
N PHE A 135 -9.52 -7.86 -7.70
CA PHE A 135 -9.50 -6.40 -7.84
C PHE A 135 -8.36 -5.91 -8.75
N LYS A 136 -7.16 -6.48 -8.62
CA LYS A 136 -6.00 -6.14 -9.44
C LYS A 136 -6.23 -6.52 -10.90
N SER A 137 -6.86 -7.67 -11.14
CA SER A 137 -7.27 -8.10 -12.48
C SER A 137 -8.22 -7.08 -13.12
N LEU A 138 -9.21 -6.58 -12.37
CA LEU A 138 -10.10 -5.51 -12.82
C LEU A 138 -9.34 -4.21 -13.13
N CYS A 139 -8.38 -3.83 -12.28
CA CYS A 139 -7.54 -2.65 -12.53
C CYS A 139 -6.77 -2.76 -13.85
N ASN A 140 -6.21 -3.93 -14.16
CA ASN A 140 -5.45 -4.16 -15.38
C ASN A 140 -6.35 -4.07 -16.62
N ILE A 141 -7.56 -4.64 -16.57
CA ILE A 141 -8.52 -4.55 -17.68
C ILE A 141 -8.92 -3.10 -17.96
N LYS A 142 -9.26 -2.33 -16.91
CA LYS A 142 -9.64 -0.92 -17.04
C LYS A 142 -8.53 -0.09 -17.68
N TRP A 143 -7.28 -0.34 -17.28
CA TRP A 143 -6.10 0.31 -17.86
C TRP A 143 -5.93 -0.01 -19.34
N THR A 144 -6.00 -1.30 -19.73
CA THR A 144 -5.89 -1.72 -21.13
C THR A 144 -6.98 -1.10 -22.00
N MET A 145 -8.23 -1.04 -21.51
CA MET A 145 -9.33 -0.42 -22.23
C MET A 145 -9.12 1.08 -22.44
N TYR A 146 -8.66 1.79 -21.40
CA TYR A 146 -8.35 3.21 -21.47
C TYR A 146 -7.25 3.53 -22.50
N LEU A 147 -6.18 2.74 -22.53
CA LEU A 147 -5.11 2.90 -23.52
C LEU A 147 -5.60 2.67 -24.95
N ASN A 148 -6.52 1.73 -25.16
CA ASN A 148 -7.09 1.48 -26.49
C ASN A 148 -7.99 2.63 -26.95
N LEU A 149 -8.76 3.25 -26.04
CA LEU A 149 -9.60 4.40 -26.37
C LEU A 149 -8.78 5.65 -26.72
N LYS A 150 -7.59 5.84 -26.12
CA LYS A 150 -6.69 6.95 -26.45
C LYS A 150 -5.95 6.82 -27.79
N LYS A 151 -6.00 5.65 -28.43
CA LYS A 151 -5.36 5.38 -29.73
C LYS A 151 -6.31 5.61 -30.91
N LEU A 152 -7.60 5.82 -30.65
CA LEU A 152 -8.63 6.21 -31.61
C LEU A 152 -8.74 7.74 -31.65
#